data_AF-A0A1I0EAE4-F1
#
_entry.id   AF-A0A1I0EAE4-F1
#
_cell.length_a   1.000
_cell.length_b   1.000
_cell.length_c   1.000
_cell.angle_alpha   90.00
_cell.angle_beta   90.00
_cell.angle_gamma   90.00
#
_symmetry.space_group_name_H-M   'P 1'
#
loop_
_entity.id
_entity.type
_entity.pdbx_description
1 polymer ?
#
loop_
_entity_poly.entity_id
_entity_poly.type
_entity_poly.pdbx_seq_one_letter_code
_entity_poly.pdbx_strand_id
1 'polypeptide(L)'
;MDVVVKLDGIAVGIPRTGLGLNAFSASYIQVNAAPNQPLRTYGVAESFSVGGDNSTLVYGTITTAPINLSPEEFQAFSVDNVSGKSFDIQVSGTVLVSGKADITISLIDDQGRVEEVIQRKDIKVKGGQLASTNVRGRARLMPH
;
A
#
# COMPACT_ATOMS: atom_id res chain seq x y z
N MET A 1 3.95 14.63 11.45
CA MET A 1 2.97 14.08 10.50
C MET A 1 3.42 12.67 10.20
N ASP A 2 2.52 11.72 10.18
CA ASP A 2 2.87 10.33 9.91
C ASP A 2 1.89 9.68 8.93
N VAL A 3 2.33 8.56 8.37
CA VAL A 3 1.47 7.69 7.57
C VAL A 3 1.56 6.28 8.11
N VAL A 4 0.41 5.61 8.10
CA VAL A 4 0.30 4.18 8.35
C VAL A 4 -0.26 3.55 7.08
N VAL A 5 0.48 2.59 6.54
CA VAL A 5 0.02 1.78 5.41
C VAL A 5 -0.59 0.51 5.97
N LYS A 6 -1.84 0.23 5.56
CA LYS A 6 -2.49 -1.03 5.84
C LYS A 6 -2.91 -1.70 4.54
N LEU A 7 -2.47 -2.94 4.38
CA LEU A 7 -2.85 -3.80 3.27
C LEU A 7 -3.72 -4.90 3.83
N ASP A 8 -4.91 -5.09 3.27
CA ASP A 8 -5.85 -6.14 3.66
C ASP A 8 -6.26 -6.90 2.39
N GLY A 9 -5.62 -8.05 2.17
CA GLY A 9 -5.79 -8.80 0.94
C GLY A 9 -6.10 -10.27 1.16
N ILE A 10 -6.95 -10.81 0.29
CA ILE A 10 -7.16 -12.24 0.13
C ILE A 10 -6.71 -12.61 -1.28
N ALA A 11 -5.61 -13.36 -1.37
CA ALA A 11 -5.30 -14.10 -2.58
C ALA A 11 -5.19 -15.59 -2.28
N VAL A 12 -5.07 -16.35 -3.35
CA VAL A 12 -4.72 -17.77 -3.33
C VAL A 12 -3.66 -17.97 -4.41
N GLY A 13 -2.40 -18.13 -3.99
CA GLY A 13 -1.28 -18.47 -4.88
C GLY A 13 -0.80 -19.89 -4.63
N ILE A 14 -0.42 -20.62 -5.70
CA ILE A 14 0.26 -21.91 -5.58
C ILE A 14 1.77 -21.62 -5.53
N PRO A 15 2.44 -21.84 -4.39
CA PRO A 15 3.87 -21.55 -4.25
C PRO A 15 4.70 -22.26 -5.32
N ARG A 16 5.72 -21.58 -5.86
CA ARG A 16 6.72 -22.12 -6.82
C ARG A 16 6.21 -22.54 -8.21
N THR A 17 4.97 -22.21 -8.57
CA THR A 17 4.44 -22.50 -9.92
C THR A 17 4.28 -21.25 -10.79
N GLY A 18 4.44 -20.05 -10.22
CA GLY A 18 4.10 -18.79 -10.90
C GLY A 18 2.59 -18.65 -11.15
N LEU A 19 1.76 -19.59 -10.70
CA LEU A 19 0.30 -19.52 -10.84
C LEU A 19 -0.29 -19.03 -9.51
N GLY A 20 -0.87 -17.84 -9.54
CA GLY A 20 -1.72 -17.38 -8.47
C GLY A 20 -2.89 -16.56 -8.96
N LEU A 21 -3.98 -16.69 -8.23
CA LEU A 21 -5.21 -15.95 -8.44
C LEU A 21 -5.32 -14.95 -7.29
N ASN A 22 -5.17 -13.66 -7.60
CA ASN A 22 -5.54 -12.60 -6.67
C ASN A 22 -7.05 -12.42 -6.78
N ALA A 23 -7.80 -12.97 -5.81
CA ALA A 23 -9.26 -12.87 -5.79
C ALA A 23 -9.72 -11.45 -5.44
N PHE A 24 -9.07 -10.81 -4.45
CA PHE A 24 -9.35 -9.42 -4.06
C PHE A 24 -8.22 -8.86 -3.18
N SER A 25 -7.59 -7.75 -3.57
CA SER A 25 -6.72 -6.98 -2.68
C SER A 25 -7.30 -5.59 -2.44
N ALA A 26 -7.55 -5.27 -1.18
CA ALA A 26 -7.81 -3.91 -0.75
C ALA A 26 -6.62 -3.41 0.05
N SER A 27 -6.35 -2.13 -0.09
CA SER A 27 -5.31 -1.46 0.67
C SER A 27 -5.79 -0.08 0.99
N TYR A 28 -5.36 0.44 2.12
CA TYR A 28 -5.65 1.79 2.50
C TYR A 28 -4.43 2.43 3.14
N ILE A 29 -4.22 3.68 2.77
CA ILE A 29 -3.19 4.53 3.32
C ILE A 29 -3.90 5.47 4.28
N GLN A 30 -3.55 5.39 5.55
CA GLN A 30 -4.00 6.31 6.57
C GLN A 30 -2.91 7.36 6.79
N VAL A 31 -3.17 8.58 6.35
CA VAL A 31 -2.30 9.72 6.56
C VAL A 31 -2.79 10.46 7.79
N ASN A 32 -1.99 10.42 8.86
CA ASN A 32 -2.27 11.16 10.07
C ASN A 32 -1.55 12.50 10.04
N ALA A 33 -2.36 13.54 10.03
CA ALA A 33 -1.86 14.89 10.16
C ALA A 33 -1.58 15.20 11.65
N ALA A 34 -0.91 16.32 11.92
CA ALA A 34 -0.62 16.78 13.28
C ALA A 34 -1.89 16.84 14.17
N PRO A 35 -1.77 16.89 15.51
CA PRO A 35 -2.94 17.04 16.39
C PRO A 35 -3.86 18.18 15.91
N ASN A 36 -5.17 17.91 15.80
CA ASN A 36 -6.23 18.79 15.26
C ASN A 36 -6.37 18.93 13.73
N GLN A 37 -5.67 18.11 12.93
CA GLN A 37 -5.98 17.99 11.50
C GLN A 37 -6.76 16.70 11.21
N PRO A 38 -7.69 16.70 10.23
CA PRO A 38 -8.48 15.52 9.92
C PRO A 38 -7.57 14.39 9.41
N LEU A 39 -7.73 13.20 9.99
CA LEU A 39 -7.19 11.96 9.45
C LEU A 39 -7.62 11.86 7.97
N ARG A 40 -6.73 11.46 7.06
CA ARG A 40 -7.13 11.15 5.68
C ARG A 40 -6.89 9.69 5.43
N THR A 41 -7.94 8.96 5.05
CA THR A 41 -7.82 7.57 4.64
C THR A 41 -8.08 7.48 3.15
N TYR A 42 -7.09 7.05 2.40
CA TYR A 42 -7.24 6.75 0.98
C TYR A 42 -7.38 5.24 0.80
N GLY A 43 -8.50 4.81 0.22
CA GLY A 43 -8.72 3.44 -0.20
C GLY A 43 -8.20 3.21 -1.62
N VAL A 44 -7.55 2.07 -1.81
CA VAL A 44 -7.02 1.57 -3.07
C VAL A 44 -7.46 0.11 -3.17
N ALA A 45 -8.35 -0.18 -4.10
CA ALA A 45 -8.81 -1.55 -4.34
C ALA A 45 -8.36 -1.99 -5.73
N GLU A 46 -7.76 -3.18 -5.81
CA GLU A 46 -7.47 -3.87 -7.05
C GLU A 46 -8.39 -5.09 -7.13
N SER A 47 -9.21 -5.13 -8.18
CA SER A 47 -10.05 -6.27 -8.49
C SER A 47 -9.38 -7.11 -9.58
N PHE A 48 -9.05 -8.36 -9.25
CA PHE A 48 -8.59 -9.41 -10.17
C PHE A 48 -7.35 -9.06 -11.02
N SER A 49 -6.15 -9.37 -10.51
CA SER A 49 -4.98 -9.60 -11.35
C SER A 49 -4.67 -11.10 -11.48
N VAL A 50 -4.66 -11.58 -12.73
CA VAL A 50 -4.13 -12.89 -13.12
C VAL A 50 -2.75 -12.60 -13.72
N GLY A 51 -1.68 -12.75 -12.94
CA GLY A 51 -0.34 -12.37 -13.35
C GLY A 51 0.74 -13.14 -12.57
N GLY A 52 1.61 -13.82 -13.30
CA GLY A 52 2.47 -14.88 -12.77
C GLY A 52 3.76 -14.48 -12.07
N ASP A 53 4.01 -13.18 -11.87
CA ASP A 53 5.33 -12.73 -11.41
C ASP A 53 5.40 -12.29 -9.93
N ASN A 54 4.29 -12.29 -9.16
CA ASN A 54 4.33 -11.95 -7.72
C ASN A 54 3.09 -12.43 -6.93
N SER A 55 2.60 -13.64 -7.18
CA SER A 55 1.43 -14.15 -6.46
C SER A 55 1.82 -15.04 -5.29
N THR A 56 1.56 -14.61 -4.04
CA THR A 56 0.94 -15.42 -2.96
C THR A 56 0.60 -14.52 -1.76
N LEU A 57 -0.58 -13.90 -1.76
CA LEU A 57 -1.30 -13.62 -0.50
C LEU A 57 -2.00 -14.93 -0.11
N VAL A 58 -1.84 -15.38 1.13
CA VAL A 58 -2.72 -16.37 1.79
C VAL A 58 -3.20 -15.60 3.00
N TYR A 59 -4.39 -14.99 2.91
CA TYR A 59 -5.00 -14.08 3.90
C TYR A 59 -3.97 -13.27 4.70
N GLY A 60 -3.58 -12.11 4.17
CA GLY A 60 -2.54 -11.27 4.76
C GLY A 60 -3.06 -9.88 5.03
N THR A 61 -3.28 -9.55 6.31
CA THR A 61 -3.25 -8.17 6.76
C THR A 61 -1.80 -7.79 6.99
N ILE A 62 -1.36 -6.62 6.52
CA ILE A 62 -0.11 -5.98 6.90
C ILE A 62 -0.43 -4.59 7.41
N THR A 63 0.17 -4.22 8.54
CA THR A 63 0.11 -2.85 9.06
C THR A 63 1.51 -2.37 9.41
N THR A 64 1.91 -1.25 8.83
CA THR A 64 3.19 -0.60 9.18
C THR A 64 3.11 0.09 10.53
N ALA A 65 4.26 0.24 11.19
CA ALA A 65 4.43 1.30 12.18
C ALA A 65 4.25 2.68 11.52
N PRO A 66 3.93 3.73 12.30
CA PRO A 66 3.87 5.10 11.78
C PRO A 66 5.20 5.50 11.12
N ILE A 67 5.12 5.94 9.87
CA ILE A 67 6.25 6.43 9.09
C ILE A 67 6.22 7.96 9.17
N ASN A 68 7.30 8.57 9.69
CA ASN A 68 7.40 10.02 9.74
C ASN A 68 7.55 10.61 8.33
N LEU A 69 6.73 11.61 8.05
CA LEU A 69 6.73 12.34 6.78
C LEU A 69 7.42 13.70 6.94
N SER A 70 8.21 14.05 5.93
CA SER A 70 8.59 15.44 5.67
C SER A 70 7.38 16.27 5.21
N PRO A 71 7.45 17.61 5.25
CA PRO A 71 6.37 18.46 4.76
C PRO A 71 6.01 18.23 3.28
N GLU A 72 7.01 17.97 2.44
CA GLU A 72 6.84 17.69 1.01
C GLU A 72 6.10 16.37 0.78
N GLU A 73 6.52 15.30 1.47
CA GLU A 73 5.85 14.00 1.41
C GLU A 73 4.40 14.10 1.92
N PHE A 74 4.16 14.85 2.99
CA PHE A 74 2.80 15.08 3.48
C PHE A 74 1.93 15.83 2.47
N GLN A 75 2.49 16.85 1.80
CA GLN A 75 1.79 17.61 0.78
C GLN A 75 1.44 16.75 -0.45
N ALA A 76 2.25 15.74 -0.77
CA ALA A 76 1.94 14.77 -1.83
C ALA A 76 0.62 14.01 -1.58
N PHE A 77 0.24 13.81 -0.30
CA PHE A 77 -1.05 13.23 0.10
C PHE A 77 -2.19 14.25 0.25
N SER A 78 -2.01 15.48 -0.22
CA SER A 78 -3.13 16.43 -0.31
C SER A 78 -4.20 15.95 -1.29
N VAL A 79 -5.46 16.31 -1.02
CA VAL A 79 -6.58 15.89 -1.88
C VAL A 79 -6.34 16.35 -3.32
N ASP A 80 -5.81 17.56 -3.52
CA ASP A 80 -5.52 18.10 -4.85
C ASP A 80 -4.42 17.31 -5.58
N ASN A 81 -3.39 16.86 -4.86
CA ASN A 81 -2.29 16.09 -5.45
C ASN A 81 -2.65 14.62 -5.72
N VAL A 82 -3.59 14.06 -4.96
CA VAL A 82 -4.04 12.67 -5.09
C VAL A 82 -5.23 12.54 -6.05
N SER A 83 -6.06 13.58 -6.17
CA SER A 83 -7.28 13.56 -6.99
C SER A 83 -6.98 13.16 -8.42
N GLY A 84 -7.74 12.19 -8.93
CA GLY A 84 -7.58 11.69 -10.29
C GLY A 84 -6.41 10.72 -10.49
N LYS A 85 -5.42 10.66 -9.59
CA LYS A 85 -4.26 9.77 -9.66
C LYS A 85 -4.54 8.37 -9.10
N SER A 86 -3.67 7.43 -9.41
CA SER A 86 -3.62 6.09 -8.82
C SER A 86 -2.49 6.00 -7.80
N PHE A 87 -2.68 5.19 -6.76
CA PHE A 87 -1.58 4.76 -5.90
C PHE A 87 -0.97 3.48 -6.46
N ASP A 88 0.35 3.35 -6.33
CA ASP A 88 1.12 2.13 -6.50
C ASP A 88 1.87 1.88 -5.19
N ILE A 89 1.47 0.85 -4.46
CA ILE A 89 1.93 0.56 -3.11
C ILE A 89 2.67 -0.78 -3.13
N GLN A 90 3.98 -0.73 -2.92
CA GLN A 90 4.81 -1.90 -2.83
C GLN A 90 5.26 -2.14 -1.39
N VAL A 91 5.08 -3.37 -0.92
CA VAL A 91 5.55 -3.84 0.37
C VAL A 91 6.41 -5.08 0.16
N SER A 92 7.72 -4.90 0.25
CA SER A 92 8.71 -5.95 0.00
C SER A 92 9.26 -6.52 1.30
N GLY A 93 9.31 -7.84 1.38
CA GLY A 93 9.78 -8.57 2.55
C GLY A 93 8.85 -9.71 2.94
N THR A 94 9.34 -10.57 3.83
CA THR A 94 8.58 -11.70 4.39
C THR A 94 8.26 -11.39 5.84
N VAL A 95 6.98 -11.44 6.20
CA VAL A 95 6.46 -11.10 7.52
C VAL A 95 5.67 -12.29 8.05
N LEU A 96 6.13 -12.88 9.15
CA LEU A 96 5.41 -13.92 9.89
C LEU A 96 5.02 -13.34 11.25
N VAL A 97 3.76 -12.94 11.41
CA VAL A 97 3.18 -12.26 12.58
C VAL A 97 3.72 -10.83 12.80
N SER A 98 5.03 -10.63 12.73
CA SER A 98 5.69 -9.34 12.76
C SER A 98 7.07 -9.41 12.09
N GLY A 99 7.57 -8.29 11.61
CA GLY A 99 8.86 -8.25 10.94
C GLY A 99 9.24 -6.86 10.49
N LYS A 100 10.11 -6.81 9.48
CA LYS A 100 10.45 -5.60 8.75
C LYS A 100 10.11 -5.77 7.27
N ALA A 101 9.70 -4.68 6.64
CA ALA A 101 9.47 -4.61 5.22
C ALA A 101 9.95 -3.27 4.67
N ASP A 102 10.28 -3.28 3.38
CA ASP A 102 10.53 -2.08 2.61
C ASP A 102 9.20 -1.62 2.00
N ILE A 103 8.92 -0.33 2.11
CA ILE A 103 7.66 0.30 1.71
C ILE A 103 7.96 1.36 0.66
N THR A 104 7.34 1.20 -0.50
CA THR A 104 7.33 2.23 -1.55
C THR A 104 5.90 2.62 -1.84
N ILE A 105 5.63 3.93 -1.88
CA ILE A 105 4.35 4.48 -2.32
C ILE A 105 4.64 5.45 -3.44
N SER A 106 3.96 5.26 -4.57
CA SER A 106 4.01 6.18 -5.70
C SER A 106 2.62 6.64 -6.11
N LEU A 107 2.55 7.83 -6.68
CA LEU A 107 1.39 8.34 -7.40
C LEU A 107 1.60 8.17 -8.90
N ILE A 108 0.56 7.71 -9.60
CA ILE A 108 0.55 7.56 -11.05
C ILE A 108 -0.52 8.48 -11.62
N ASP A 109 -0.14 9.38 -12.52
CA ASP A 109 -1.09 10.25 -13.23
C ASP A 109 -1.78 9.54 -14.41
N ASP A 110 -2.69 10.25 -15.08
CA ASP A 110 -3.44 9.71 -16.22
C ASP A 110 -2.59 9.50 -17.48
N GLN A 111 -1.39 10.08 -17.54
CA GLN A 111 -0.39 9.87 -18.58
C GLN A 111 0.58 8.72 -18.24
N GLY A 112 0.40 8.06 -17.09
CA GLY A 112 1.26 6.98 -16.62
C GLY A 112 2.59 7.45 -16.05
N ARG A 113 2.76 8.75 -15.76
CA ARG A 113 3.96 9.25 -15.08
C ARG A 113 3.93 8.83 -13.61
N VAL A 114 5.07 8.38 -13.11
CA VAL A 114 5.22 7.88 -11.74
C VAL A 114 5.99 8.90 -10.91
N GLU A 115 5.40 9.26 -9.78
CA GLU A 115 6.01 10.12 -8.75
C GLU A 115 6.16 9.29 -7.47
N GLU A 116 7.40 8.93 -7.11
CA GLU A 116 7.67 8.25 -5.85
C GLU A 116 7.50 9.25 -4.69
N VAL A 117 6.54 9.00 -3.81
CA VAL A 117 6.21 9.91 -2.70
C VAL A 117 6.75 9.40 -1.37
N ILE A 118 6.93 8.09 -1.22
CA ILE A 118 7.56 7.49 -0.05
C ILE A 118 8.44 6.35 -0.52
N GLN A 119 9.68 6.35 -0.04
CA GLN A 119 10.55 5.19 -0.08
C GLN A 119 11.20 5.03 1.29
N ARG A 120 10.89 3.93 1.97
CA ARG A 120 11.44 3.63 3.28
C ARG A 120 11.79 2.16 3.38
N LYS A 121 12.97 1.89 3.96
CA LYS A 121 13.46 0.54 4.17
C LYS A 121 13.36 0.15 5.64
N ASP A 122 13.33 -1.14 5.91
CA ASP A 122 13.40 -1.69 7.26
C ASP A 122 12.28 -1.21 8.21
N ILE A 123 11.09 -0.90 7.66
CA ILE A 123 9.95 -0.44 8.43
C ILE A 123 9.34 -1.61 9.21
N LYS A 124 9.12 -1.41 10.51
CA LYS A 124 8.44 -2.40 11.36
C LYS A 124 7.02 -2.61 10.85
N VAL A 125 6.64 -3.87 10.68
CA VAL A 125 5.31 -4.28 10.21
C VAL A 125 4.76 -5.40 11.09
N LYS A 126 3.43 -5.45 11.20
CA LYS A 126 2.69 -6.55 11.82
C LYS A 126 1.80 -7.20 10.77
N GLY A 127 1.56 -8.50 10.92
CA GLY A 127 0.69 -9.25 10.03
C GLY A 127 1.33 -10.45 9.37
N GLY A 128 0.77 -10.90 8.25
CA GLY A 128 1.21 -12.09 7.53
C GLY A 128 1.43 -11.80 6.04
N GLN A 129 2.67 -11.96 5.58
CA GLN A 129 3.02 -11.86 4.17
C GLN A 129 4.19 -12.81 3.86
N LEU A 130 3.99 -13.75 2.93
CA LEU A 130 5.04 -14.70 2.56
C LEU A 130 5.89 -14.23 1.37
N ALA A 131 5.36 -13.31 0.56
CA ALA A 131 6.01 -12.75 -0.62
C ALA A 131 5.69 -11.26 -0.76
N SER A 132 6.53 -10.50 -1.45
CA SER A 132 6.29 -9.08 -1.72
C SER A 132 4.90 -8.85 -2.31
N THR A 133 4.18 -7.86 -1.80
CA THR A 133 2.87 -7.45 -2.31
C THR A 133 3.02 -6.14 -3.07
N ASN A 134 2.38 -6.05 -4.22
CA ASN A 134 2.11 -4.78 -4.88
C ASN A 134 0.59 -4.60 -4.96
N VAL A 135 0.10 -3.40 -4.65
CA VAL A 135 -1.29 -3.01 -4.89
C VAL A 135 -1.31 -1.74 -5.69
N ARG A 136 -1.99 -1.77 -6.84
CA ARG A 136 -2.16 -0.60 -7.70
C ARG A 136 -3.63 -0.33 -7.95
N GLY A 137 -4.05 0.91 -7.76
CA GLY A 137 -5.43 1.27 -8.02
C GLY A 137 -5.72 2.76 -7.86
N ARG A 138 -6.90 3.17 -8.31
CA ARG A 138 -7.30 4.58 -8.24
C ARG A 138 -7.48 5.01 -6.80
N ALA A 139 -6.87 6.14 -6.44
CA ALA A 139 -7.01 6.69 -5.10
C ALA A 139 -8.44 7.16 -4.84
N ARG A 140 -9.04 6.74 -3.73
CA ARG A 140 -10.36 7.21 -3.29
C ARG A 140 -10.28 7.68 -1.85
N LEU A 141 -10.62 8.95 -1.60
CA LEU A 141 -10.78 9.44 -0.24
C LEU A 141 -11.99 8.74 0.40
N MET A 142 -11.77 8.11 1.55
CA MET A 142 -12.83 7.43 2.29
C MET A 142 -13.54 8.43 3.21
N PRO A 143 -14.88 8.47 3.23
CA PRO A 143 -15.63 9.24 4.22
C PRO A 143 -15.42 8.64 5.61
N HIS A 144 -15.33 9.51 6.63
CA HIS A 144 -15.30 9.12 8.05
C HIS A 144 -16.70 9.08 8.64
#